data_AF-A0A9P6DRY1-F1
#
_entry.id   AF-A0A9P6DRY1-F1
#
_cell.length_a   1.000
_cell.length_b   1.000
_cell.length_c   1.000
_cell.angle_alpha   90.00
_cell.angle_beta   90.00
_cell.angle_gamma   90.00
#
_symmetry.space_group_name_H-M   'P 1'
#
loop_
_entity.id
_entity.type
_entity.pdbx_description
1 polymer ?
#
loop_
_entity_poly.entity_id
_entity_poly.type
_entity_poly.pdbx_seq_one_letter_code
_entity_poly.pdbx_strand_id
1 'polypeptide(L)'
;MTTESGEAKGLQTVLEERGFDTKGIRAKCSPVCPFENEKCCLARIFNRQEDVINQVSMLEELITKAGHHCIFLPKFHCELNPIEMYWGYAKYRYRGVFKNTFADAKAAVLSSLQSCPLDTLRHFINRTWRFMSAYRQGLRGKVAEWAVKNSAHTHCLKACNACH
;
A
#
# COMPACT_ATOMS: atom_id res chain seq x y z
N MET A 1 14.99 0.40 -23.23
CA MET A 1 15.67 -0.88 -22.90
C MET A 1 15.30 -1.95 -23.94
N THR A 2 15.31 -1.60 -25.22
CA THR A 2 14.95 -2.50 -26.31
C THR A 2 16.06 -2.52 -27.34
N THR A 3 16.22 -3.62 -28.05
CA THR A 3 17.08 -3.76 -29.22
C THR A 3 16.53 -2.91 -30.38
N GLU A 4 17.29 -2.78 -31.46
CA GLU A 4 16.84 -2.16 -32.71
C GLU A 4 15.62 -2.89 -33.33
N SER A 5 15.49 -4.18 -33.05
CA SER A 5 14.33 -5.01 -33.41
C SER A 5 13.11 -4.82 -32.49
N GLY A 6 13.21 -4.00 -31.43
CA GLY A 6 12.14 -3.76 -30.47
C GLY A 6 12.03 -4.79 -29.34
N GLU A 7 12.93 -5.76 -29.27
CA GLU A 7 12.93 -6.81 -28.23
C GLU A 7 13.54 -6.28 -26.93
N ALA A 8 13.09 -6.77 -25.77
CA ALA A 8 13.63 -6.35 -24.48
C ALA A 8 15.10 -6.79 -24.31
N LYS A 9 15.99 -5.85 -23.99
CA LYS A 9 17.39 -6.17 -23.69
C LYS A 9 17.50 -6.95 -22.37
N GLY A 10 18.45 -7.89 -22.31
CA GLY A 10 18.77 -8.61 -21.07
C GLY A 10 19.40 -7.69 -20.02
N LEU A 11 19.18 -8.01 -18.73
CA LEU A 11 19.70 -7.23 -17.59
C LEU A 11 21.22 -7.04 -17.65
N GLN A 12 21.96 -8.06 -18.11
CA GLN A 12 23.41 -8.00 -18.24
C GLN A 12 23.82 -6.89 -19.22
N THR A 13 23.29 -6.94 -20.45
CA THR A 13 23.57 -5.95 -21.49
C THR A 13 23.19 -4.54 -21.04
N VAL A 14 22.02 -4.37 -20.42
CA VAL A 14 21.59 -3.04 -19.93
C VAL A 14 22.53 -2.50 -18.86
N LEU A 15 23.05 -3.35 -17.98
CA LEU A 15 23.98 -2.94 -16.93
C LEU A 15 25.39 -2.66 -17.47
N GLU A 16 25.88 -3.45 -18.42
CA GLU A 16 27.16 -3.21 -19.11
C GLU A 16 27.14 -1.89 -19.89
N GLU A 17 26.05 -1.60 -20.61
CA GLU A 17 25.83 -0.31 -21.29
C GLU A 17 25.84 0.88 -20.31
N ARG A 18 25.50 0.64 -19.04
CA ARG A 18 25.52 1.63 -17.96
C ARG A 18 26.85 1.66 -17.19
N GLY A 19 27.86 0.90 -17.63
CA GLY A 19 29.20 0.90 -17.03
C GLY A 19 29.36 0.01 -15.79
N PHE A 20 28.44 -0.93 -15.54
CA PHE A 20 28.60 -1.91 -14.45
C PHE A 20 29.37 -3.13 -14.92
N ASP A 21 30.31 -3.61 -14.09
CA ASP A 21 30.91 -4.93 -14.26
C ASP A 21 29.93 -6.02 -13.80
N THR A 22 29.50 -6.84 -14.74
CA THR A 22 28.53 -7.94 -14.56
C THR A 22 29.21 -9.30 -14.43
N LYS A 23 30.55 -9.37 -14.56
CA LYS A 23 31.28 -10.63 -14.66
C LYS A 23 31.13 -11.48 -13.40
N GLY A 24 30.66 -12.71 -13.56
CA GLY A 24 30.44 -13.65 -12.46
C GLY A 24 29.24 -13.29 -11.56
N ILE A 25 28.47 -12.25 -11.91
CA ILE A 25 27.26 -11.87 -11.17
C ILE A 25 26.06 -12.64 -11.70
N ARG A 26 25.40 -13.39 -10.82
CA ARG A 26 24.14 -14.09 -11.15
C ARG A 26 23.01 -13.11 -11.50
N ALA A 27 22.08 -13.54 -12.35
CA ALA A 27 20.93 -12.72 -12.75
C ALA A 27 20.03 -12.30 -11.57
N LYS A 28 19.67 -13.25 -10.69
CA LYS A 28 18.82 -13.02 -9.52
C LYS A 28 19.20 -13.98 -8.38
N CYS A 29 19.09 -13.54 -7.12
CA CYS A 29 19.26 -14.43 -5.97
C CYS A 29 18.04 -15.36 -5.81
N SER A 30 18.28 -16.56 -5.27
CA SER A 30 17.24 -17.50 -4.83
C SER A 30 17.49 -17.87 -3.36
N PRO A 31 16.48 -17.87 -2.47
CA PRO A 31 15.07 -17.54 -2.74
C PRO A 31 14.81 -16.03 -2.86
N VAL A 32 15.54 -15.19 -2.10
CA VAL A 32 15.40 -13.72 -2.09
C VAL A 32 16.78 -13.08 -1.93
N CYS A 33 16.96 -11.86 -2.45
CA CYS A 33 18.19 -11.09 -2.25
C CYS A 33 18.32 -10.66 -0.78
N PRO A 34 19.50 -10.83 -0.14
CA PRO A 34 19.76 -10.25 1.18
C PRO A 34 19.49 -8.75 1.17
N PHE A 35 19.02 -8.20 2.29
CA PHE A 35 18.73 -6.76 2.41
C PHE A 35 20.01 -5.93 2.41
N GLU A 36 21.04 -6.42 3.12
CA GLU A 36 22.31 -5.72 3.35
C GLU A 36 23.21 -5.66 2.11
N ASN A 37 23.01 -6.54 1.13
CA ASN A 37 23.87 -6.61 -0.05
C ASN A 37 23.21 -5.91 -1.26
N GLU A 38 23.81 -4.78 -1.65
CA GLU A 38 23.32 -3.93 -2.74
C GLU A 38 23.81 -4.37 -4.13
N LYS A 39 24.75 -5.31 -4.21
CA LYS A 39 25.36 -5.78 -5.47
C LYS A 39 25.32 -7.29 -5.65
N CYS A 40 24.40 -7.98 -4.97
CA CYS A 40 24.35 -9.44 -4.90
C CYS A 40 23.92 -10.17 -6.20
N CYS A 41 23.28 -9.46 -7.13
CA CYS A 41 22.82 -9.97 -8.42
C CYS A 41 22.52 -8.82 -9.39
N LEU A 42 22.43 -9.11 -10.70
CA LEU A 42 22.11 -8.13 -11.73
C LEU A 42 20.77 -7.43 -11.45
N ALA A 43 19.74 -8.19 -11.07
CA ALA A 43 18.44 -7.62 -10.72
C ALA A 43 18.52 -6.63 -9.55
N ARG A 44 19.40 -6.84 -8.56
CA ARG A 44 19.55 -5.91 -7.43
C ARG A 44 20.22 -4.61 -7.88
N ILE A 45 21.29 -4.71 -8.66
CA ILE A 45 22.02 -3.55 -9.19
C ILE A 45 21.10 -2.71 -10.08
N PHE A 46 20.33 -3.38 -10.95
CA PHE A 46 19.37 -2.74 -11.84
C PHE A 46 18.23 -2.03 -11.08
N ASN A 47 17.62 -2.68 -10.09
CA ASN A 47 16.56 -2.06 -9.29
C ASN A 47 17.03 -0.88 -8.41
N ARG A 48 18.35 -0.70 -8.27
CA ARG A 48 18.95 0.41 -7.53
C ARG A 48 19.36 1.60 -8.40
N GLN A 49 19.20 1.49 -9.72
CA GLN A 49 19.47 2.61 -10.63
C GLN A 49 18.49 3.75 -10.36
N GLU A 50 18.97 4.98 -10.45
CA GLU A 50 18.21 6.17 -10.10
C GLU A 50 16.94 6.33 -10.94
N ASP A 51 17.03 6.07 -12.24
CA ASP A 51 15.90 6.12 -13.16
C ASP A 51 14.85 5.05 -12.86
N VAL A 52 15.26 3.90 -12.31
CA VAL A 52 14.35 2.81 -11.92
C VAL A 52 13.70 3.10 -10.57
N ILE A 53 14.46 3.61 -9.60
CA ILE A 53 13.93 3.98 -8.27
C ILE A 53 12.92 5.11 -8.40
N ASN A 54 13.25 6.12 -9.20
CA ASN A 54 12.43 7.33 -9.36
C ASN A 54 11.38 7.19 -10.47
N GLN A 55 11.26 6.01 -11.09
CA GLN A 55 10.24 5.76 -12.10
C GLN A 55 8.85 5.82 -11.46
N VAL A 56 8.07 6.81 -11.85
CA VAL A 56 6.65 6.90 -11.49
C VAL A 56 5.89 5.80 -12.21
N SER A 57 5.00 5.11 -11.49
CA SER A 57 4.22 4.03 -12.10
C SER A 57 3.21 4.59 -13.11
N MET A 58 2.93 3.84 -14.18
CA MET A 58 1.91 4.22 -15.16
C MET A 58 0.54 4.52 -14.51
N LEU A 59 0.19 3.77 -13.47
CA LEU A 59 -1.04 3.97 -12.73
C LEU A 59 -1.03 5.28 -11.95
N GLU A 60 0.08 5.60 -11.29
CA GLU A 60 0.25 6.86 -10.56
C GLU A 60 0.21 8.06 -11.51
N GLU A 61 0.85 7.96 -12.69
CA GLU A 61 0.73 8.99 -13.72
C GLU A 61 -0.72 9.20 -14.16
N LEU A 62 -1.46 8.12 -14.42
CA LEU A 62 -2.85 8.18 -14.86
C LEU A 62 -3.76 8.82 -13.79
N ILE A 63 -3.59 8.43 -12.53
CA ILE A 63 -4.34 9.00 -11.40
C ILE A 63 -4.01 10.49 -11.23
N THR A 64 -2.74 10.85 -11.32
CA THR A 64 -2.28 12.25 -11.17
C THR A 64 -2.76 13.13 -12.33
N LYS A 65 -2.72 12.62 -13.57
CA LYS A 65 -3.26 13.32 -14.76
C LYS A 65 -4.77 13.57 -14.64
N ALA A 66 -5.50 12.72 -13.91
CA ALA A 66 -6.91 12.93 -13.61
C ALA A 66 -7.16 13.92 -12.44
N GLY A 67 -6.12 14.50 -11.84
CA GLY A 67 -6.23 15.44 -10.72
C GLY A 67 -6.40 14.78 -9.35
N HIS A 68 -6.07 13.49 -9.22
CA HIS A 68 -6.16 12.75 -7.98
C HIS A 68 -4.79 12.47 -7.37
N HIS A 69 -4.74 12.27 -6.05
CA HIS A 69 -3.52 11.84 -5.36
C HIS A 69 -3.47 10.30 -5.25
N CYS A 70 -2.33 9.72 -5.60
CA CYS A 70 -2.05 8.31 -5.35
C CYS A 70 -1.46 8.13 -3.95
N ILE A 71 -2.13 7.37 -3.08
CA ILE A 71 -1.67 7.09 -1.71
C ILE A 71 -1.24 5.62 -1.62
N PHE A 72 0.05 5.39 -1.40
CA PHE A 72 0.58 4.05 -1.17
C PHE A 72 0.49 3.68 0.31
N LEU A 73 -0.25 2.61 0.61
CA LEU A 73 -0.41 2.12 1.97
C LEU A 73 0.70 1.11 2.31
N PRO A 74 1.26 1.16 3.54
CA PRO A 74 2.22 0.17 4.00
C PRO A 74 1.65 -1.26 3.94
N LYS A 75 2.49 -2.22 3.53
CA LYS A 75 2.10 -3.65 3.50
C LYS A 75 1.86 -4.16 4.91
N PHE A 76 0.86 -5.03 5.06
CA PHE A 76 0.49 -5.68 6.34
C PHE A 76 -0.03 -4.72 7.42
N HIS A 77 -0.52 -3.54 7.04
CA HIS A 77 -1.10 -2.54 7.93
C HIS A 77 -2.55 -2.24 7.55
N CYS A 78 -3.45 -3.22 7.69
CA CYS A 78 -4.85 -3.10 7.29
C CYS A 78 -5.61 -2.02 8.08
N GLU A 79 -5.17 -1.70 9.29
CA GLU A 79 -5.68 -0.61 10.12
C GLU A 79 -5.45 0.78 9.52
N LEU A 80 -4.49 0.91 8.60
CA LEU A 80 -4.23 2.14 7.85
C LEU A 80 -5.09 2.26 6.59
N ASN A 81 -5.89 1.24 6.28
CA ASN A 81 -6.78 1.22 5.12
C ASN A 81 -8.26 1.32 5.55
N PRO A 82 -8.89 2.51 5.49
CA PRO A 82 -10.25 2.69 5.99
C PRO A 82 -11.30 1.86 5.23
N ILE A 83 -11.00 1.41 4.01
CA ILE A 83 -11.91 0.54 3.25
C ILE A 83 -12.11 -0.82 3.92
N GLU A 84 -11.14 -1.31 4.70
CA GLU A 84 -11.26 -2.59 5.42
C GLU A 84 -12.34 -2.52 6.50
N MET A 85 -12.44 -1.37 7.19
CA MET A 85 -13.50 -1.13 8.18
C MET A 85 -14.86 -0.99 7.51
N TYR A 86 -14.92 -0.31 6.35
CA TYR A 86 -16.13 -0.19 5.55
C TYR A 86 -16.63 -1.55 5.05
N TRP A 87 -15.73 -2.40 4.53
CA TRP A 87 -16.06 -3.78 4.15
C TRP A 87 -16.51 -4.61 5.34
N GLY A 88 -15.86 -4.45 6.51
CA GLY A 88 -16.28 -5.08 7.76
C GLY A 88 -17.73 -4.71 8.13
N TYR A 89 -18.08 -3.44 8.06
CA TYR A 89 -19.44 -2.94 8.29
C TYR A 89 -20.43 -3.53 7.28
N ALA A 90 -20.15 -3.41 5.98
CA ALA A 90 -21.04 -3.90 4.93
C ALA A 90 -21.25 -5.42 5.04
N LYS A 91 -20.20 -6.18 5.35
CA LYS A 91 -20.27 -7.64 5.54
C LYS A 91 -21.10 -8.02 6.75
N TYR A 92 -21.01 -7.27 7.85
CA TYR A 92 -21.85 -7.47 9.02
C TYR A 92 -23.34 -7.29 8.68
N ARG A 93 -23.70 -6.21 7.98
CA ARG A 93 -25.07 -5.96 7.53
C ARG A 93 -25.55 -7.02 6.53
N TYR A 94 -24.69 -7.38 5.58
CA TYR A 94 -24.99 -8.41 4.58
C TYR A 94 -25.32 -9.75 5.24
N ARG A 95 -24.61 -10.15 6.30
CA ARG A 95 -24.84 -11.41 7.02
C ARG A 95 -26.16 -11.45 7.78
N GLY A 96 -26.72 -10.29 8.15
CA GLY A 96 -28.00 -10.19 8.87
C GLY A 96 -29.24 -10.32 7.97
N VAL A 97 -29.07 -10.44 6.65
CA VAL A 97 -30.15 -10.58 5.69
C VAL A 97 -30.19 -12.01 5.19
N PHE A 98 -31.37 -12.59 5.02
CA PHE A 98 -31.54 -13.89 4.37
C PHE A 98 -31.61 -13.71 2.84
N LYS A 99 -30.99 -14.62 2.07
CA LYS A 99 -31.00 -14.57 0.60
C LYS A 99 -31.31 -15.97 0.05
N ASN A 100 -32.29 -16.06 -0.84
CA ASN A 100 -32.69 -17.33 -1.46
C ASN A 100 -32.07 -17.50 -2.85
N THR A 101 -31.85 -16.39 -3.54
CA THR A 101 -31.33 -16.37 -4.90
C THR A 101 -30.05 -15.55 -5.01
N PHE A 102 -29.34 -15.71 -6.13
CA PHE A 102 -28.20 -14.86 -6.44
C PHE A 102 -28.60 -13.41 -6.68
N ALA A 103 -29.81 -13.15 -7.20
CA ALA A 103 -30.35 -11.80 -7.36
C ALA A 103 -30.54 -11.14 -5.99
N ASP A 104 -31.10 -11.86 -5.02
CA ASP A 104 -31.25 -11.38 -3.63
C ASP A 104 -29.88 -11.10 -2.99
N ALA A 105 -28.89 -11.96 -3.26
CA ALA A 105 -27.52 -11.75 -2.79
C ALA A 105 -26.92 -10.46 -3.35
N LYS A 106 -27.06 -10.20 -4.66
CA LYS A 106 -26.61 -8.94 -5.29
C LYS A 106 -27.30 -7.73 -4.70
N ALA A 107 -28.63 -7.77 -4.57
CA ALA A 107 -29.40 -6.68 -3.98
C ALA A 107 -28.97 -6.41 -2.54
N ALA A 108 -28.72 -7.46 -1.75
CA ALA A 108 -28.25 -7.35 -0.39
C ALA A 108 -26.84 -6.76 -0.28
N VAL A 109 -25.93 -7.04 -1.23
CA VAL A 109 -24.61 -6.39 -1.28
C VAL A 109 -24.77 -4.88 -1.46
N LEU A 110 -25.54 -4.46 -2.47
CA LEU A 110 -25.75 -3.04 -2.77
C LEU A 110 -26.39 -2.30 -1.59
N SER A 111 -27.45 -2.88 -1.01
CA SER A 111 -28.12 -2.32 0.18
C SER A 111 -27.16 -2.22 1.38
N SER A 112 -26.32 -3.24 1.61
CA SER A 112 -25.37 -3.23 2.73
C SER A 112 -24.30 -2.16 2.56
N LEU A 113 -23.79 -1.96 1.35
CA LEU A 113 -22.82 -0.91 1.03
C LEU A 113 -23.44 0.49 1.22
N GLN A 114 -24.64 0.70 0.71
CA GLN A 114 -25.35 1.99 0.83
C GLN A 114 -25.82 2.29 2.26
N SER A 115 -25.89 1.28 3.13
CA SER A 115 -26.38 1.44 4.51
C SER A 115 -25.36 2.05 5.48
N CYS A 116 -24.13 2.37 5.06
CA CYS A 116 -23.12 2.95 5.95
C CYS A 116 -23.40 4.44 6.21
N PRO A 117 -23.73 4.86 7.44
CA PRO A 117 -23.90 6.26 7.76
C PRO A 117 -22.62 7.05 7.56
N LEU A 118 -22.75 8.34 7.21
CA LEU A 118 -21.61 9.23 7.02
C LEU A 118 -20.76 9.37 8.29
N ASP A 119 -21.39 9.40 9.47
CA ASP A 119 -20.67 9.51 10.73
C ASP A 119 -19.83 8.26 11.02
N THR A 120 -20.36 7.08 10.71
CA THR A 120 -19.60 5.82 10.77
C THR A 120 -18.38 5.85 9.85
N LEU A 121 -18.53 6.35 8.62
CA LEU A 121 -17.41 6.52 7.69
C LEU A 121 -16.36 7.48 8.24
N ARG A 122 -16.78 8.62 8.81
CA ARG A 122 -15.87 9.57 9.49
C ARG A 122 -15.13 8.91 10.65
N HIS A 123 -15.78 8.05 11.43
CA HIS A 123 -15.14 7.29 12.50
C HIS A 123 -14.06 6.33 11.98
N PHE A 124 -14.28 5.68 10.82
CA PHE A 124 -13.26 4.83 10.19
C PHE A 124 -12.03 5.64 9.78
N ILE A 125 -12.22 6.78 9.13
CA ILE A 125 -11.12 7.69 8.76
C ILE A 125 -10.36 8.14 10.02
N ASN A 126 -11.08 8.63 11.04
CA ASN A 126 -10.47 9.08 12.29
C ASN A 126 -9.70 7.97 13.01
N ARG A 127 -10.18 6.72 12.95
CA ARG A 127 -9.47 5.56 13.50
C ARG A 127 -8.15 5.32 12.77
N THR A 128 -8.14 5.38 11.43
CA THR A 128 -6.91 5.30 10.64
C THR A 128 -5.91 6.39 11.03
N TRP A 129 -6.36 7.64 11.19
CA TRP A 129 -5.51 8.74 11.65
C TRP A 129 -4.90 8.51 13.04
N ARG A 130 -5.66 7.92 13.97
CA ARG A 130 -5.13 7.57 15.30
C ARG A 130 -4.04 6.49 15.22
N PHE A 131 -4.22 5.48 14.37
CA PHE A 131 -3.16 4.49 14.11
C PHE A 131 -1.92 5.13 13.48
N MET A 132 -2.09 6.02 12.50
CA MET A 132 -0.98 6.78 11.92
C MET A 132 -0.21 7.58 12.97
N SER A 133 -0.93 8.26 13.88
CA SER A 133 -0.30 9.01 14.98
C SER A 133 0.45 8.10 15.95
N ALA A 134 -0.12 6.94 16.33
CA ALA A 134 0.55 5.96 17.18
C ALA A 134 1.84 5.42 16.54
N TYR A 135 1.82 5.14 15.25
CA TYR A 135 2.98 4.65 14.51
C TYR A 135 4.07 5.72 14.34
N ARG A 136 3.69 6.98 14.13
CA ARG A 136 4.65 8.10 14.12
C ARG A 136 5.35 8.27 15.47
N GLN A 137 4.71 7.88 16.57
CA GLN A 137 5.29 7.85 17.91
C GLN A 137 6.09 6.55 18.20
N GLY A 138 6.25 5.67 17.21
CA GLY A 138 7.02 4.43 17.34
C GLY A 138 6.26 3.28 18.00
N LEU A 139 4.98 3.44 18.35
CA LEU A 139 4.16 2.35 18.88
C LEU A 139 3.92 1.29 17.80
N ARG A 140 3.79 0.01 18.18
CA ARG A 140 3.59 -1.09 17.22
C ARG A 140 2.62 -2.14 17.76
N GLY A 141 2.00 -2.89 16.86
CA GLY A 141 1.17 -4.06 17.18
C GLY A 141 0.14 -3.79 18.28
N LYS A 142 0.16 -4.62 19.32
CA LYS A 142 -0.80 -4.56 20.44
C LYS A 142 -0.73 -3.27 21.25
N VAL A 143 0.45 -2.64 21.34
CA VAL A 143 0.63 -1.39 22.06
C VAL A 143 -0.06 -0.24 21.32
N ALA A 144 0.11 -0.18 19.99
CA ALA A 144 -0.61 0.79 19.17
C ALA A 144 -2.12 0.57 19.23
N GLU A 145 -2.58 -0.68 19.13
CA GLU A 145 -4.00 -1.04 19.25
C GLU A 145 -4.59 -0.59 20.60
N TRP A 146 -3.87 -0.82 21.70
CA TRP A 146 -4.26 -0.38 23.03
C TRP A 146 -4.33 1.16 23.11
N ALA A 147 -3.32 1.87 22.60
CA ALA A 147 -3.30 3.34 22.60
C ALA A 147 -4.47 3.93 21.79
N VAL A 148 -4.79 3.37 20.62
CA VAL A 148 -5.91 3.83 19.78
C VAL A 148 -7.27 3.57 20.45
N LYS A 149 -7.41 2.45 21.18
CA LYS A 149 -8.65 2.16 21.94
C LYS A 149 -8.84 3.13 23.11
N ASN A 150 -7.78 3.42 23.86
CA ASN A 150 -7.85 4.25 25.06
C ASN A 150 -7.82 5.77 24.77
N SER A 151 -7.32 6.19 23.61
CA SER A 151 -7.38 7.58 23.15
C SER A 151 -8.79 8.01 22.68
N ALA A 152 -9.81 7.14 22.78
CA ALA A 152 -11.19 7.52 22.49
C ALA A 152 -11.73 8.64 23.42
N HIS A 153 -11.08 8.89 24.56
CA HIS A 153 -11.43 9.94 25.53
C HIS A 153 -10.59 11.22 25.44
N THR A 154 -9.52 11.23 24.64
CA THR A 154 -8.64 12.39 24.50
C THR A 154 -8.57 12.79 23.03
N HIS A 155 -9.01 14.02 22.74
CA HIS A 155 -8.71 14.71 21.49
C HIS A 155 -7.27 14.38 21.07
N CYS A 156 -7.07 14.05 19.78
CA CYS A 156 -5.78 13.82 19.12
C CYS A 156 -4.57 13.98 20.05
N LEU A 157 -3.84 12.89 20.33
CA LEU A 157 -2.46 13.00 20.82
C LEU A 157 -1.78 14.07 19.97
N LYS A 158 -1.46 15.21 20.62
CA LYS A 158 -1.34 16.54 20.02
C LYS A 158 -0.64 16.48 18.67
N ALA A 159 -1.24 17.12 17.67
CA ALA A 159 -0.56 17.39 16.41
C ALA A 159 0.80 18.01 16.73
N CYS A 160 1.88 17.31 16.35
CA CYS A 160 3.20 17.89 16.36
C CYS A 160 3.21 18.95 15.26
N ASN A 161 3.10 20.21 15.64
CA ASN A 161 3.37 21.36 14.78
C ASN A 161 4.87 21.40 14.47
N ALA A 162 5.32 20.56 13.54
CA ALA A 162 6.65 20.64 12.96
C ALA A 162 6.67 19.83 11.66
N CYS A 163 6.23 20.46 10.57
CA CYS A 163 6.65 20.21 9.19
C CYS A 163 5.97 21.28 8.30
N HIS A 164 6.58 22.47 8.27
CA HIS A 164 6.59 23.32 7.08
C HIS A 164 7.89 23.03 6.34
#